data_AF-A0A3D6B3W9-F1
#
_entry.id   AF-A0A3D6B3W9-F1
#
_cell.length_a   1.000
_cell.length_b   1.000
_cell.length_c   1.000
_cell.angle_alpha   90.00
_cell.angle_beta   90.00
_cell.angle_gamma   90.00
#
_symmetry.space_group_name_H-M   'P 1'
#
loop_
_entity.id
_entity.type
_entity.pdbx_description
1 polymer ?
#
loop_
_entity_poly.entity_id
_entity_poly.type
_entity_poly.pdbx_seq_one_letter_code
_entity_poly.pdbx_strand_id
1 'polypeptide(L)'
;MMRKVEILNSGDTEFLQEELVDKMKFMDVNDAIFGKYYIEDAADSQKYEAGNIIGARELRSENESLERQGLKPMVAREARPATAKLVLQGITRAAL
;
A
#
# COMPACT_ATOMS: atom_id res chain seq x y z
N MET A 1 -2.10 21.85 14.51
CA MET A 1 -0.87 22.26 13.80
C MET A 1 -0.52 21.17 12.79
N MET A 2 -0.63 21.47 11.49
CA MET A 2 -0.27 20.54 10.43
C MET A 2 1.25 20.29 10.44
N ARG A 3 1.65 19.03 10.46
CA ARG A 3 3.04 18.59 10.33
C ARG A 3 3.09 17.83 9.01
N LYS A 4 3.87 18.31 8.04
CA LYS A 4 4.08 17.57 6.80
C LYS A 4 5.11 16.46 7.01
N VAL A 5 4.96 15.39 6.25
CA VAL A 5 5.90 14.27 6.18
C VAL A 5 6.44 14.18 4.76
N GLU A 6 7.72 13.85 4.65
CA GLU A 6 8.38 13.56 3.38
C GLU A 6 8.41 12.05 3.20
N ILE A 7 7.88 11.59 2.06
CA ILE A 7 7.82 10.16 1.75
C ILE A 7 9.23 9.68 1.38
N LEU A 8 9.79 8.78 2.18
CA LEU A 8 11.07 8.14 1.90
C LEU A 8 10.90 6.93 0.96
N ASN A 9 9.81 6.20 1.14
CA ASN A 9 9.48 5.04 0.33
C ASN A 9 7.96 4.95 0.20
N SER A 10 7.48 4.88 -1.03
CA SER A 10 6.05 4.84 -1.34
C SER A 10 5.42 3.46 -1.18
N GLY A 11 6.20 2.38 -1.09
CA GLY A 11 5.66 1.03 -0.95
C GLY A 11 4.67 0.68 -2.05
N ASP A 12 3.52 0.11 -1.67
CA ASP A 12 2.39 -0.18 -2.57
C ASP A 12 1.31 0.92 -2.51
N THR A 13 1.65 2.12 -2.03
CA THR A 13 0.72 3.25 -1.91
C THR A 13 0.80 4.20 -3.10
N GLU A 14 -0.17 5.11 -3.23
CA GLU A 14 -0.24 6.10 -4.32
C GLU A 14 0.79 7.24 -4.21
N PHE A 15 1.63 7.26 -3.17
CA PHE A 15 2.59 8.34 -2.97
C PHE A 15 3.78 8.27 -3.92
N LEU A 16 4.37 9.43 -4.22
CA LEU A 16 5.67 9.50 -4.88
C LEU A 16 6.80 9.61 -3.86
N GLN A 17 7.98 9.09 -4.20
CA GLN A 17 9.18 9.27 -3.40
C GLN A 17 9.53 10.77 -3.34
N GLU A 18 9.99 11.23 -2.17
CA GLU A 18 10.32 12.63 -1.88
C GLU A 18 9.13 13.60 -1.93
N GLU A 19 7.91 13.08 -2.02
CA GLU A 19 6.70 13.91 -1.96
C GLU A 19 6.43 14.40 -0.53
N LEU A 20 5.99 15.66 -0.42
CA LEU A 20 5.66 16.31 0.85
C LEU A 20 4.15 16.29 1.09
N VAL A 21 3.71 15.34 1.91
CA VAL A 21 2.29 15.06 2.19
C VAL A 21 1.94 15.48 3.61
N ASP A 22 0.67 15.80 3.87
CA ASP A 22 0.22 16.02 5.24
C ASP A 22 0.26 14.72 6.06
N LYS A 23 0.71 14.81 7.33
CA LYS A 23 0.80 13.63 8.22
C LYS A 23 -0.54 12.92 8.40
N MET A 24 -1.67 13.63 8.50
CA MET A 24 -2.98 12.99 8.64
C MET A 24 -3.33 12.21 7.38
N LYS A 25 -3.14 12.81 6.20
CA LYS A 25 -3.39 12.13 4.92
C LYS A 25 -2.47 10.91 4.74
N PHE A 26 -1.19 11.06 5.09
CA PHE A 26 -0.25 9.94 5.07
C PHE A 26 -0.71 8.80 5.97
N MET A 27 -1.09 9.10 7.21
CA MET A 27 -1.58 8.10 8.15
C MET A 27 -2.84 7.39 7.64
N ASP A 28 -3.80 8.13 7.09
CA ASP A 28 -5.07 7.59 6.56
C ASP A 28 -4.83 6.62 5.40
N VAL A 29 -3.99 7.00 4.43
CA VAL A 29 -3.63 6.13 3.29
C VAL A 29 -2.88 4.89 3.77
N ASN A 30 -1.97 5.05 4.74
CA ASN A 30 -1.20 3.92 5.25
C ASN A 30 -2.06 2.91 6.01
N ASP A 31 -3.00 3.41 6.82
CA ASP A 31 -3.98 2.59 7.53
C ASP A 31 -4.91 1.87 6.54
N ALA A 32 -5.31 2.55 5.46
CA ALA A 32 -6.13 1.96 4.41
C ALA A 32 -5.40 0.85 3.61
N ILE A 33 -4.07 0.88 3.55
CA ILE A 33 -3.24 -0.16 2.90
C ILE A 33 -2.92 -1.29 3.88
N PHE A 34 -2.93 -1.01 5.19
CA PHE A 34 -2.63 -1.98 6.23
C PHE A 34 -3.61 -3.16 6.21
N GLY A 35 -3.08 -4.38 6.15
CA GLY A 35 -3.88 -5.61 6.09
C GLY A 35 -4.48 -5.95 4.71
N LYS A 36 -4.13 -5.20 3.67
CA LYS A 36 -4.42 -5.58 2.28
C LYS A 36 -3.27 -6.38 1.65
N TYR A 37 -3.57 -7.03 0.54
CA TYR A 37 -2.66 -7.88 -0.21
C TYR A 37 -2.54 -7.34 -1.63
N TYR A 38 -1.32 -7.26 -2.12
CA TYR A 38 -0.98 -6.90 -3.49
C TYR A 38 -0.89 -8.18 -4.34
N ILE A 39 -1.67 -8.25 -5.41
CA ILE A 39 -1.69 -9.40 -6.31
C ILE A 39 -0.46 -9.33 -7.21
N GLU A 40 0.48 -10.27 -7.04
CA GLU A 40 1.65 -10.39 -7.91
C GLU A 40 1.31 -11.12 -9.21
N ASP A 41 0.47 -12.15 -9.12
CA ASP A 41 0.03 -12.94 -10.27
C ASP A 41 -1.45 -13.31 -10.12
N ALA A 42 -2.27 -12.82 -11.03
CA ALA A 42 -3.71 -13.10 -11.07
C ALA A 42 -4.05 -14.49 -11.61
N ALA A 43 -3.08 -15.21 -12.18
CA ALA A 43 -3.25 -16.51 -12.83
C ALA A 43 -4.46 -16.54 -13.78
N ASP A 44 -5.53 -17.26 -13.40
CA ASP A 44 -6.76 -17.46 -14.17
C ASP A 44 -7.98 -16.70 -13.57
N SER A 45 -7.78 -15.80 -12.60
CA SER A 45 -8.88 -14.94 -12.13
C SER A 45 -9.28 -13.95 -13.22
N GLN A 46 -10.57 -13.96 -13.60
CA GLN A 46 -11.15 -12.95 -14.50
C GLN A 46 -11.55 -11.66 -13.78
N LYS A 47 -11.60 -11.68 -12.45
CA LYS A 47 -12.16 -10.59 -11.66
C LYS A 47 -11.08 -9.63 -11.15
N TYR A 48 -9.87 -10.12 -10.95
CA TYR A 48 -8.75 -9.34 -10.43
C TYR A 48 -7.54 -9.49 -11.34
N GLU A 49 -6.81 -8.39 -11.53
CA GLU A 49 -5.60 -8.36 -12.34
C GLU A 49 -4.35 -8.21 -11.46
N ALA A 50 -3.20 -8.61 -12.00
CA ALA A 50 -1.92 -8.38 -11.34
C ALA A 50 -1.70 -6.87 -11.12
N GLY A 51 -1.34 -6.50 -9.89
CA GLY A 51 -1.22 -5.11 -9.46
C GLY A 51 -2.42 -4.55 -8.70
N ASN A 52 -3.52 -5.28 -8.58
CA ASN A 52 -4.62 -4.87 -7.73
C ASN A 52 -4.31 -5.14 -6.25
N ILE A 53 -4.84 -4.27 -5.38
CA ILE A 53 -4.74 -4.39 -3.93
C ILE A 53 -6.10 -4.82 -3.39
N ILE A 54 -6.17 -6.02 -2.82
CA ILE A 54 -7.42 -6.62 -2.32
C ILE A 54 -7.32 -6.98 -0.84
N GLY A 55 -8.46 -7.07 -0.16
CA GLY A 55 -8.50 -7.55 1.22
C GLY A 55 -8.27 -9.06 1.32
N ALA A 56 -7.80 -9.53 2.48
CA ALA A 56 -7.62 -10.96 2.77
C ALA A 56 -8.87 -11.82 2.51
N ARG A 57 -10.05 -11.24 2.75
CA ARG A 57 -11.35 -11.92 2.58
C ARG A 57 -11.67 -12.16 1.10
N GLU A 58 -11.48 -11.15 0.26
CA GLU A 58 -11.70 -11.27 -1.18
C GLU A 58 -10.71 -12.25 -1.78
N LEU A 59 -9.44 -12.16 -1.35
CA LEU A 59 -8.40 -13.07 -1.82
C LEU A 59 -8.75 -14.54 -1.56
N ARG A 60 -9.18 -14.85 -0.35
CA ARG A 60 -9.57 -16.22 0.02
C ARG A 60 -10.80 -16.68 -0.77
N SER A 61 -11.81 -15.82 -0.91
CA SER A 61 -13.05 -16.16 -1.61
C SER A 61 -12.81 -16.46 -3.09
N GLU A 62 -11.93 -15.71 -3.73
CA GLU A 62 -11.59 -15.94 -5.14
C GLU A 62 -10.73 -17.20 -5.30
N ASN A 63 -9.72 -17.40 -4.44
CA ASN A 63 -8.92 -18.62 -4.47
C ASN A 63 -9.75 -19.88 -4.28
N GLU A 64 -10.76 -19.85 -3.39
CA GLU A 64 -11.68 -20.97 -3.21
C GLU A 64 -12.56 -21.20 -4.45
N SER A 65 -12.96 -20.13 -5.15
CA SER A 65 -13.71 -20.22 -6.41
C SER A 65 -12.87 -20.83 -7.54
N LEU A 66 -11.60 -20.40 -7.66
CA LEU A 66 -10.64 -20.93 -8.62
C LEU A 66 -10.33 -22.40 -8.35
N GLU A 67 -10.13 -22.77 -7.08
CA GLU A 67 -9.90 -24.17 -6.69
C GLU A 67 -11.12 -25.05 -7.02
N ARG A 68 -12.35 -24.56 -6.81
CA ARG A 68 -13.59 -25.26 -7.22
C ARG A 68 -13.71 -25.43 -8.73
N GLN A 69 -13.13 -24.53 -9.50
CA GLN A 69 -13.10 -24.60 -10.97
C GLN A 69 -11.89 -25.40 -11.49
N GLY A 70 -10.98 -25.83 -10.61
CA GLY A 70 -9.74 -26.53 -10.99
C GLY A 70 -8.69 -25.63 -11.64
N LEU A 71 -8.80 -24.31 -11.46
CA LEU A 71 -7.88 -23.31 -11.99
C LEU A 71 -6.74 -23.04 -11.00
N LYS A 72 -5.68 -22.37 -11.49
CA LYS A 72 -4.56 -21.99 -10.63
C LYS A 72 -4.98 -20.86 -9.68
N PRO A 73 -4.71 -20.98 -8.36
CA PRO A 73 -4.99 -19.91 -7.41
C PRO A 73 -4.06 -18.71 -7.67
N MET A 74 -4.52 -17.51 -7.32
CA MET A 74 -3.73 -16.29 -7.50
C MET A 74 -2.66 -16.16 -6.42
N VAL A 75 -1.52 -15.58 -6.80
CA VAL A 75 -0.39 -15.29 -5.91
C VAL A 75 -0.47 -13.83 -5.50
N ALA A 76 -0.55 -13.61 -4.19
CA ALA A 76 -0.49 -12.26 -3.63
C ALA A 76 0.49 -12.20 -2.47
N ARG A 77 1.08 -11.02 -2.30
CA ARG A 77 1.95 -10.66 -1.19
C ARG A 77 1.24 -9.68 -0.26
N GLU A 78 1.71 -9.56 0.97
CA GLU A 78 1.24 -8.52 1.89
C GLU A 78 1.61 -7.13 1.33
N ALA A 79 0.64 -6.22 1.31
CA ALA A 79 0.87 -4.85 0.85
C ALA A 79 1.80 -4.12 1.83
N ARG A 80 2.82 -3.46 1.31
CA ARG A 80 3.79 -2.73 2.13
C ARG A 80 3.36 -1.28 2.32
N PRO A 81 3.19 -0.83 3.58
CA PRO A 81 2.88 0.56 3.87
C PRO A 81 4.00 1.49 3.42
N ALA A 82 3.65 2.73 3.10
CA ALA A 82 4.62 3.78 2.83
C ALA A 82 5.37 4.16 4.11
N THR A 83 6.63 4.56 3.94
CA THR A 83 7.50 5.06 5.01
C THR A 83 7.82 6.52 4.75
N ALA A 84 7.67 7.35 5.79
CA ALA A 84 7.88 8.79 5.69
C ALA A 84 8.66 9.32 6.89
N LYS A 85 9.37 10.44 6.68
CA LYS A 85 10.08 11.19 7.70
C LYS A 85 9.32 12.47 8.04
N LEU A 86 9.28 12.82 9.32
CA LEU A 86 8.74 14.10 9.76
C LEU A 86 9.67 15.24 9.30
N VAL A 87 9.15 16.14 8.46
CA VAL A 87 9.86 17.37 8.09
C VAL A 87 9.45 18.44 9.07
N LEU A 88 10.39 18.85 9.93
CA LEU A 88 10.19 20.04 10.76
C LEU A 88 10.44 21.27 9.89
N GLN A 89 9.36 21.92 9.46
CA GLN A 89 9.44 23.25 8.86
C GLN A 89 9.78 24.24 9.98
N GLY A 90 11.04 24.66 10.09
CA GLY A 90 11.42 25.80 10.93
C GLY A 90 12.48 25.61 12.01
N ILE A 91 13.28 24.54 11.98
CA ILE A 91 14.58 24.53 12.70
C ILE A 91 15.71 24.16 11.76
N THR A 92 15.83 24.88 10.65
CA THR A 92 17.10 24.96 9.92
C THR A 92 18.14 25.54 10.88
N ARG A 93 18.82 24.64 11.59
CA ARG A 93 20.17 24.72 12.17
C ARG A 93 20.62 26.15 12.51
N ALA A 94 20.20 26.66 13.66
CA ALA A 94 20.95 27.70 14.36
C ALA A 94 22.24 27.06 14.90
N ALA A 95 23.28 27.03 14.07
CA ALA A 95 24.65 26.80 14.49
C ALA A 95 25.55 27.66 13.59
N LEU A 96 25.65 28.94 13.94
CA LEU A 96 26.74 29.83 13.57
C LEU A 96 27.24 30.52 14.84
#